data_AF-A0A3C1K6Z6-F1
#
_entry.id   AF-A0A3C1K6Z6-F1
#
_cell.length_a   1.000
_cell.length_b   1.000
_cell.length_c   1.000
_cell.angle_alpha   90.00
_cell.angle_beta   90.00
_cell.angle_gamma   90.00
#
_symmetry.space_group_name_H-M   'P 1'
#
loop_
_entity.id
_entity.type
_entity.pdbx_description
1 polymer ?
#
loop_
_entity_poly.entity_id
_entity_poly.type
_entity_poly.pdbx_seq_one_letter_code
_entity_poly.pdbx_strand_id
1 'polypeptide(L)'
;MLEKFLPRIEFDSYEDLKANYKVNIPDGFNFAYDIVDAGAEQDKNKKALLWCTENGDKKVYTFHDLKLLSNKAVNLFISLELQKATLL
;
A
#
# COMPACT_ATOMS: atom_id res chain seq x y z
N MET A 1 6.80 -4.69 -8.70
CA MET A 1 6.42 -3.59 -7.78
C MET A 1 7.55 -3.29 -6.79
N LEU A 2 7.99 -4.27 -5.98
CA LEU A 2 9.11 -4.06 -5.04
C LEU A 2 10.42 -3.67 -5.73
N GLU A 3 10.68 -4.24 -6.90
CA GLU A 3 11.83 -3.92 -7.76
C GLU A 3 11.95 -2.44 -8.14
N LYS A 4 10.85 -1.66 -8.06
CA LYS A 4 10.89 -0.20 -8.27
C LYS A 4 11.65 0.53 -7.16
N PHE A 5 11.64 -0.03 -5.95
CA PHE A 5 12.18 0.61 -4.74
C PHE A 5 13.39 -0.15 -4.18
N LEU A 6 13.50 -1.44 -4.47
CA LEU A 6 14.54 -2.32 -3.95
C LEU A 6 15.35 -2.88 -5.12
N PRO A 7 16.59 -2.40 -5.35
CA PRO A 7 17.45 -2.92 -6.42
C PRO A 7 17.88 -4.38 -6.18
N ARG A 8 17.74 -4.87 -4.94
CA ARG A 8 18.00 -6.26 -4.53
C ARG A 8 17.02 -6.64 -3.42
N ILE A 9 16.40 -7.82 -3.54
CA ILE A 9 15.42 -8.34 -2.58
C ILE A 9 15.79 -9.71 -1.98
N GLU A 10 16.82 -10.35 -2.52
CA GLU A 10 17.34 -11.64 -2.04
C GLU A 10 18.76 -11.48 -1.53
N PHE A 11 19.06 -12.11 -0.39
CA PHE A 11 20.34 -12.03 0.32
C PHE A 11 20.71 -13.40 0.88
N ASP A 12 22.01 -13.69 0.94
CA ASP A 12 22.50 -15.03 1.31
C ASP A 12 22.68 -15.22 2.82
N SER A 13 22.79 -14.11 3.57
CA SER A 13 22.86 -14.11 5.04
C SER A 13 22.38 -12.77 5.63
N TYR A 14 22.27 -12.73 6.97
CA TYR A 14 21.98 -11.50 7.68
C TYR A 14 23.07 -10.43 7.49
N GLU A 15 24.34 -10.85 7.47
CA GLU A 15 25.50 -9.99 7.28
C GLU A 15 25.49 -9.38 5.86
N ASP A 16 25.15 -10.17 4.85
CA ASP A 16 24.97 -9.70 3.48
C ASP A 16 23.81 -8.70 3.38
N LEU A 17 22.65 -8.99 3.98
CA LEU A 17 21.52 -8.07 4.05
C LEU A 17 21.93 -6.74 4.72
N LYS A 18 22.60 -6.82 5.87
CA LYS A 18 23.03 -5.64 6.62
C LYS A 18 24.03 -4.78 5.83
N ALA A 19 24.95 -5.41 5.10
CA ALA A 19 25.97 -4.70 4.34
C ALA A 19 25.43 -4.11 3.02
N ASN A 20 24.47 -4.79 2.39
CA ASN A 20 24.12 -4.53 0.98
C ASN A 20 22.67 -4.07 0.76
N TYR A 21 21.81 -4.06 1.77
CA TYR A 21 20.45 -3.54 1.64
C TYR A 21 20.44 -2.06 1.27
N LYS A 22 19.66 -1.71 0.24
CA LYS A 22 19.45 -0.34 -0.21
C LYS A 22 17.99 -0.13 -0.59
N VAL A 23 17.48 1.07 -0.32
CA VAL A 23 16.17 1.52 -0.79
C VAL A 23 16.37 2.71 -1.70
N ASN A 24 15.82 2.62 -2.90
CA ASN A 24 15.68 3.75 -3.81
C ASN A 24 14.37 4.45 -3.45
N ILE A 25 14.49 5.62 -2.83
CA ILE A 25 13.34 6.45 -2.45
C ILE A 25 13.06 7.40 -3.61
N PRO A 26 11.94 7.27 -4.33
CA PRO A 26 11.58 8.21 -5.37
C PRO A 26 11.09 9.53 -4.77
N ASP A 27 11.36 10.62 -5.48
CA ASP A 27 10.83 11.93 -5.12
C ASP A 27 9.29 11.89 -5.13
N GLY A 28 8.68 12.38 -4.05
CA GLY A 28 7.22 12.48 -3.95
C GLY A 28 6.46 11.18 -3.69
N PHE A 29 7.13 10.13 -3.20
CA PHE A 29 6.49 8.85 -2.85
C PHE A 29 5.21 9.03 -2.02
N ASN A 30 4.13 8.40 -2.45
CA ASN A 30 2.85 8.29 -1.75
C ASN A 30 2.38 6.83 -1.76
N PHE A 31 2.32 6.22 -0.58
CA PHE A 31 1.97 4.80 -0.44
C PHE A 31 0.62 4.41 -1.08
N ALA A 32 -0.40 5.27 -0.97
CA ALA A 32 -1.71 4.98 -1.54
C ALA A 32 -1.64 4.91 -3.07
N TYR A 33 -0.88 5.79 -3.73
CA TYR A 33 -0.74 5.78 -5.18
C TYR A 33 0.29 4.75 -5.66
N ASP A 34 1.49 4.77 -5.09
CA ASP A 34 2.64 4.02 -5.61
C ASP A 34 2.60 2.52 -5.30
N ILE A 35 1.83 2.12 -4.27
CA ILE A 35 1.68 0.72 -3.85
C ILE A 35 0.25 0.24 -4.04
N VAL A 36 -0.73 0.91 -3.43
CA VAL A 36 -2.11 0.40 -3.42
C VAL A 36 -2.74 0.51 -4.81
N ASP A 37 -2.72 1.70 -5.40
CA ASP A 37 -3.28 1.92 -6.74
C ASP A 37 -2.48 1.20 -7.83
N ALA A 38 -1.15 1.23 -7.76
CA ALA A 38 -0.30 0.46 -8.67
C ALA A 38 -0.58 -1.05 -8.58
N GLY A 39 -0.90 -1.57 -7.40
CA GLY A 39 -1.31 -2.96 -7.19
C GLY A 39 -2.65 -3.27 -7.84
N ALA A 40 -3.62 -2.37 -7.69
CA ALA A 40 -4.94 -2.48 -8.31
C ALA A 40 -4.87 -2.43 -9.84
N GLU A 41 -3.94 -1.64 -10.40
CA GLU A 41 -3.72 -1.53 -11.85
C GLU A 41 -3.02 -2.77 -12.42
N GLN A 42 -2.04 -3.32 -11.70
CA GLN A 42 -1.32 -4.52 -12.12
C GLN A 42 -2.23 -5.76 -12.09
N ASP A 43 -3.02 -5.94 -11.04
CA ASP A 43 -3.99 -7.03 -10.92
C ASP A 43 -5.13 -6.65 -9.96
N LYS A 44 -6.32 -6.41 -10.53
CA LYS A 44 -7.52 -6.02 -9.78
C LYS A 44 -8.00 -7.10 -8.81
N ASN A 45 -7.68 -8.38 -9.06
CA ASN A 45 -8.13 -9.50 -8.24
C ASN A 45 -7.11 -9.89 -7.17
N LYS A 46 -5.94 -9.24 -7.15
CA LYS A 46 -4.89 -9.51 -6.17
C LYS A 46 -5.39 -9.15 -4.77
N LYS A 47 -5.47 -10.17 -3.92
CA LYS A 47 -5.86 -10.04 -2.51
C LYS A 47 -4.83 -9.18 -1.78
N ALA A 48 -5.31 -8.23 -0.98
CA ALA A 48 -4.50 -7.27 -0.24
C ALA A 48 -4.71 -7.36 1.28
N LEU A 49 -5.96 -7.52 1.72
CA LEU A 49 -6.31 -7.53 3.14
C LEU A 49 -7.37 -8.60 3.42
N LEU A 50 -7.11 -9.46 4.39
CA LEU A 50 -8.13 -10.29 5.03
C LEU A 50 -8.51 -9.64 6.36
N TRP A 51 -9.71 -9.10 6.44
CA TRP A 51 -10.31 -8.68 7.70
C TRP A 51 -11.05 -9.87 8.30
N CYS A 52 -10.86 -10.13 9.60
CA CYS A 52 -11.58 -11.17 10.32
C CYS A 52 -11.85 -10.80 11.77
N THR A 53 -12.91 -11.38 12.35
CA THR A 53 -13.32 -11.16 13.75
C THR A 53 -13.26 -12.45 14.57
N GLU A 54 -13.27 -12.32 15.90
CA GLU A 54 -13.35 -13.46 16.83
C GLU A 54 -14.66 -14.25 16.67
N ASN A 55 -15.73 -13.57 16.24
CA ASN A 55 -17.03 -14.19 15.95
C ASN A 55 -17.05 -14.98 14.63
N GLY A 56 -15.93 -15.02 13.90
CA GLY A 56 -15.77 -15.80 12.68
C GLY A 56 -16.10 -15.04 11.39
N ASP A 57 -16.45 -13.75 11.45
CA ASP A 57 -16.64 -12.95 10.24
C ASP A 57 -15.33 -12.84 9.47
N LYS A 58 -15.41 -12.91 8.14
CA LYS A 58 -14.26 -12.76 7.26
C LYS A 58 -14.64 -11.96 6.03
N LYS A 59 -13.76 -11.04 5.64
CA LYS A 59 -13.87 -10.32 4.38
C LYS A 59 -12.50 -10.17 3.74
N VAL A 60 -12.42 -10.58 2.48
CA VAL A 60 -11.21 -10.41 1.67
C VAL A 60 -11.40 -9.15 0.83
N TYR A 61 -10.40 -8.28 0.85
CA TYR A 61 -10.30 -7.10 0.01
C TYR A 61 -9.13 -7.26 -0.95
N THR A 62 -9.38 -6.95 -2.21
CA THR A 62 -8.35 -6.81 -3.24
C THR A 62 -7.71 -5.42 -3.18
N PHE A 63 -6.58 -5.22 -3.85
CA PHE A 63 -6.02 -3.87 -4.03
C PHE A 63 -7.01 -2.93 -4.72
N HIS A 64 -7.81 -3.45 -5.65
CA HIS A 64 -8.86 -2.68 -6.31
C HIS A 64 -9.97 -2.24 -5.35
N ASP A 65 -10.40 -3.12 -4.44
CA ASP A 65 -11.38 -2.75 -3.41
C ASP A 65 -10.82 -1.66 -2.49
N LEU A 66 -9.56 -1.77 -2.08
CA LEU A 66 -8.91 -0.77 -1.24
C LEU A 66 -8.80 0.59 -1.94
N LYS A 67 -8.42 0.63 -3.22
CA LYS A 67 -8.41 1.86 -4.05
C LYS A 67 -9.79 2.53 -4.10
N LEU A 68 -10.85 1.75 -4.32
CA LEU A 68 -12.21 2.29 -4.37
C LEU A 68 -12.67 2.83 -3.01
N LEU A 69 -12.37 2.11 -1.92
CA LEU A 69 -12.76 2.50 -0.57
C LEU A 69 -11.98 3.72 -0.08
N SER A 70 -10.68 3.80 -0.35
CA SER A 70 -9.84 4.95 0.00
C SER A 70 -10.28 6.21 -0.76
N ASN A 71 -10.59 6.10 -2.05
CA ASN A 71 -11.10 7.23 -2.83
C ASN A 71 -12.45 7.74 -2.30
N LYS A 72 -13.34 6.84 -1.86
CA LYS A 72 -14.58 7.25 -1.18
C LYS A 72 -14.31 7.98 0.14
N ALA A 73 -13.36 7.51 0.94
CA ALA A 73 -12.97 8.17 2.18
C ALA A 73 -12.40 9.57 1.92
N VAL A 74 -11.55 9.73 0.90
CA VAL A 74 -11.02 11.05 0.51
C VAL A 74 -12.13 12.00 0.08
N ASN A 75 -13.10 11.54 -0.72
CA ASN A 75 -14.24 12.36 -1.10
C ASN A 75 -15.08 12.81 0.12
N LEU A 76 -15.24 11.94 1.12
CA LEU A 76 -15.87 12.31 2.38
C LEU A 76 -15.05 13.38 3.11
N PHE A 77 -13.73 13.21 3.21
CA PHE A 77 -12.86 14.22 3.85
C PHE A 77 -12.93 15.57 3.15
N ILE A 78 -12.95 15.59 1.81
CA ILE A 78 -13.14 16.81 1.02
C ILE A 78 -14.49 17.46 1.34
N SER A 79 -15.56 16.66 1.47
CA SER A 79 -16.89 17.20 1.81
C SER A 79 -16.96 17.79 3.22
N LEU A 80 -16.03 17.41 4.10
CA LEU A 80 -15.84 17.97 5.44
C LEU A 80 -14.80 19.11 5.47
N GLU A 81 -14.40 19.62 4.30
CA GLU A 81 -13.41 20.69 4.12
C GLU A 81 -12.02 20.38 4.71
N LEU A 82 -11.69 19.11 4.86
CA LEU A 82 -10.36 18.68 5.31
C LEU A 82 -9.33 18.86 4.18
N GLN A 83 -8.14 19.31 4.56
CA GLN A 83 -7.07 19.65 3.63
C GLN A 83 -5.80 18.83 3.92
N LYS A 84 -4.82 18.98 3.04
CA LYS A 84 -3.49 18.43 3.28
C LYS A 84 -2.97 18.93 4.64
N ALA A 85 -2.47 18.00 5.45
CA ALA A 85 -1.97 18.25 6.80
C ALA A 85 -3.02 18.67 7.85
N THR A 86 -4.32 18.55 7.55
CA THR A 86 -5.35 18.60 8.60
C THR A 86 -5.19 17.39 9.53
N LEU A 87 -5.22 17.62 10.84
CA LEU A 87 -5.17 16.57 11.85
C LEU A 87 -6.55 15.93 12.00
N LEU A 88 -6.60 14.59 11.97
CA LEU A 88 -7.80 13.75 12.05
C LEU A 88 -7.90 13.04 13.40
#